data_AF-A0A3P7W4K1-F1
#
_entry.id   AF-A0A3P7W4K1-F1
#
_cell.length_a   1.000
_cell.length_b   1.000
_cell.length_c   1.000
_cell.angle_alpha   90.00
_cell.angle_beta   90.00
_cell.angle_gamma   90.00
#
_symmetry.space_group_name_H-M   'P 1'
#
loop_
_entity.id
_entity.type
_entity.pdbx_description
1 polymer ?
#
loop_
_entity_poly.entity_id
_entity_poly.type
_entity_poly.pdbx_seq_one_letter_code
_entity_poly.pdbx_strand_id
1 'polypeptide(L)'
;MGGESSERKFHKISVIASEDGKESEVPLDIHIKDVNDNAPVFTQPIYTATIKEDIPFGHTILTGKLNYMQAEDKDQNENGRIKYSLDDNNFTINDQGEISARSRLDADQNRERFFIYRFNVTATDCGDPPLSSNAVVHIRTENSNDEAPIFIPNGTYHAFVAEDAQSGTPVVQIQAIDPDRDQVFYAFLLPNGEEASTTQLFEIDRDTGLIRLGTKVKSEDLLHEQSPYNLTVVARDDGSCCGGDASEIHMQTASVIIDIADVNNNKPEFRNCDTYSSIAKIEEGDYKTNAPVILKVVATDEDSPPNGEIVYSLYYSQSESRKPFIINSETGELRPSPFVRFDREERAQEEVTVKATDKGERPLIGFCQFTVQVLDVNDNAPQFDRAFYETSISRSVDVG
;
A
#
# COMPACT_ATOMS: atom_id res chain seq x y z
N MET A 1 -28.20 42.94 -53.01
CA MET A 1 -28.76 44.18 -52.47
C MET A 1 -30.28 44.03 -52.43
N GLY A 2 -30.79 43.34 -51.41
CA GLY A 2 -32.21 43.31 -51.10
C GLY A 2 -32.45 44.33 -50.01
N GLY A 3 -33.26 45.35 -50.29
CA GLY A 3 -33.51 46.44 -49.37
C GLY A 3 -34.28 45.97 -48.15
N GLU A 4 -33.69 46.19 -46.97
CA GLU A 4 -34.43 46.23 -45.72
C GLU A 4 -35.34 47.45 -45.77
N SER A 5 -36.63 47.19 -45.96
CA SER A 5 -37.67 48.16 -45.67
C SER A 5 -37.70 48.35 -44.16
N SER A 6 -37.07 49.42 -43.67
CA SER A 6 -37.38 49.92 -42.34
C SER A 6 -38.84 50.35 -42.33
N GLU A 7 -39.71 49.47 -41.82
CA GLU A 7 -41.11 49.82 -41.63
C GLU A 7 -41.17 51.09 -40.78
N ARG A 8 -41.83 52.11 -41.33
CA ARG A 8 -41.93 53.42 -40.67
C ARG A 8 -42.70 53.25 -39.36
N LYS A 9 -41.99 53.31 -38.24
CA LYS A 9 -42.51 53.10 -36.88
C LYS A 9 -43.43 54.23 -36.37
N PHE A 10 -43.71 55.22 -37.21
CA PHE A 10 -44.76 56.21 -37.00
C PHE A 10 -45.39 56.57 -38.34
N HIS A 11 -46.72 56.69 -38.35
CA HIS A 11 -47.46 57.20 -39.50
C HIS A 11 -48.18 58.48 -39.09
N LYS A 12 -47.98 59.54 -39.86
CA LYS A 12 -48.78 60.76 -39.76
C LYS A 12 -49.80 60.74 -40.88
N ILE A 13 -51.07 60.64 -40.53
CA ILE A 13 -52.17 60.72 -41.48
C ILE A 13 -53.11 61.85 -41.06
N SER A 14 -53.85 62.38 -42.02
CA SER A 14 -54.87 63.39 -41.76
C SER A 14 -56.25 62.78 -41.85
N VAL A 15 -57.11 63.05 -40.87
CA VAL A 15 -58.51 62.63 -40.87
C VAL A 15 -59.36 63.84 -41.23
N ILE A 16 -60.14 63.72 -42.31
CA ILE A 16 -61.04 64.77 -42.80
C ILE A 16 -62.47 64.36 -42.50
N ALA A 17 -63.22 65.21 -41.81
CA ALA A 17 -64.67 65.10 -41.65
C ALA A 17 -65.36 66.14 -42.54
N SER A 18 -66.42 65.74 -43.27
CA SER A 18 -67.16 66.63 -44.16
C SER A 18 -68.69 66.52 -43.96
N GLU A 19 -69.38 67.66 -43.94
CA GLU A 19 -70.85 67.75 -43.93
C GLU A 19 -71.28 69.01 -44.71
N ASP A 20 -72.24 68.86 -45.63
CA ASP A 20 -72.80 69.93 -46.47
C ASP A 20 -71.76 70.89 -47.10
N GLY A 21 -70.64 70.34 -47.56
CA GLY A 21 -69.57 71.09 -48.24
C GLY A 21 -68.61 71.85 -47.31
N LYS A 22 -68.67 71.64 -46.00
CA LYS A 22 -67.66 72.10 -45.04
C LYS A 22 -66.80 70.93 -44.59
N GLU A 23 -65.49 71.14 -44.55
CA GLU A 23 -64.52 70.14 -44.12
C GLU A 23 -63.73 70.62 -42.91
N SER A 24 -63.36 69.69 -42.04
CA SER A 24 -62.41 69.89 -40.95
C SER A 24 -61.37 68.78 -40.98
N GLU A 25 -60.10 69.15 -40.93
CA GLU A 25 -58.97 68.23 -40.93
C GLU A 25 -58.28 68.23 -39.56
N VAL A 26 -57.95 67.04 -39.05
CA VAL A 26 -57.14 66.87 -37.84
C VAL A 26 -55.98 65.90 -38.10
N PRO A 27 -54.74 66.22 -37.66
CA PRO A 27 -53.63 65.28 -37.76
C PRO A 27 -53.82 64.11 -36.78
N LEU A 28 -53.58 62.91 -37.26
CA LEU A 28 -53.55 61.67 -36.49
C LEU A 28 -52.13 61.09 -36.53
N ASP A 29 -51.48 61.08 -35.37
CA ASP A 29 -50.17 60.47 -35.17
C ASP A 29 -50.35 59.01 -34.69
N ILE A 30 -50.11 58.06 -35.59
CA ILE A 30 -50.14 56.63 -35.30
C ILE A 30 -48.74 56.17 -34.90
N HIS A 31 -48.63 55.66 -33.68
CA HIS A 31 -47.40 55.04 -33.17
C HIS A 31 -47.57 53.52 -33.21
N ILE A 32 -46.68 52.84 -33.95
CA ILE A 32 -46.66 51.38 -33.97
C ILE A 32 -45.98 50.90 -32.70
N LYS A 33 -46.70 50.13 -31.88
CA LYS A 33 -46.12 49.48 -30.70
C LYS A 33 -45.42 48.20 -31.12
N ASP A 34 -44.26 47.99 -30.55
CA ASP A 34 -43.49 46.76 -30.67
C ASP A 34 -44.22 45.60 -29.97
N VAL A 35 -44.17 44.41 -30.56
CA VAL A 35 -44.68 43.16 -29.99
C VAL A 35 -43.52 42.16 -30.02
N ASN A 36 -43.37 41.36 -28.97
CA ASN A 36 -42.31 40.35 -28.88
C ASN A 36 -42.57 39.20 -29.85
N ASP A 37 -42.15 39.33 -31.10
CA ASP A 37 -42.40 38.36 -32.18
C ASP A 37 -41.13 37.85 -32.87
N ASN A 38 -39.97 38.38 -32.48
CA ASN A 38 -38.67 37.87 -32.87
C ASN A 38 -37.99 37.23 -31.66
N ALA A 39 -37.56 35.97 -31.78
CA ALA A 39 -36.74 35.36 -30.75
C ALA A 39 -35.27 35.75 -30.94
N PRO A 40 -34.45 35.77 -29.87
CA PRO A 40 -33.02 35.98 -30.00
C PRO A 40 -32.40 34.89 -30.90
N VAL A 41 -31.46 35.25 -31.77
CA VAL A 41 -30.78 34.30 -32.67
C VAL A 41 -29.28 34.36 -32.49
N PHE A 42 -28.68 33.22 -32.12
CA PHE A 42 -27.22 33.09 -32.08
C PHE A 42 -26.57 33.21 -33.47
N THR A 43 -25.41 33.84 -33.53
CA THR A 43 -24.64 33.98 -34.79
C THR A 43 -24.12 32.64 -35.34
N GLN A 44 -23.90 31.66 -34.46
CA GLN A 44 -23.49 30.29 -34.81
C GLN A 44 -24.26 29.27 -33.96
N PRO A 45 -24.51 28.06 -34.49
CA PRO A 45 -25.12 26.98 -33.71
C PRO A 45 -24.14 26.34 -32.71
N ILE A 46 -22.83 26.47 -32.94
CA ILE A 46 -21.77 25.88 -32.11
C ILE A 46 -20.62 26.87 -31.95
N TYR A 47 -20.14 27.04 -30.73
CA TYR A 47 -18.95 27.83 -30.41
C TYR A 47 -17.88 26.94 -29.78
N THR A 48 -16.61 27.15 -30.14
CA THR A 48 -15.51 26.33 -29.65
C THR A 48 -14.37 27.17 -29.09
N ALA A 49 -13.81 26.77 -27.95
CA ALA A 49 -12.60 27.37 -27.38
C ALA A 49 -11.58 26.28 -27.05
N THR A 50 -10.30 26.65 -27.02
CA THR A 50 -9.23 25.80 -26.50
C THR A 50 -8.46 26.59 -25.45
N ILE A 51 -8.28 25.98 -24.28
CA ILE A 51 -7.65 26.61 -23.12
C ILE A 51 -6.84 25.57 -22.34
N LYS A 52 -5.81 26.00 -21.62
CA LYS A 52 -5.10 25.13 -20.68
C LYS A 52 -5.92 24.92 -19.40
N GLU A 53 -5.67 23.83 -18.68
CA GLU A 53 -6.37 23.57 -17.42
C GLU A 53 -5.89 24.44 -16.25
N ASP A 54 -4.60 24.80 -16.26
CA ASP A 54 -3.90 25.63 -15.26
C ASP A 54 -4.35 27.10 -15.20
N ILE A 55 -5.45 27.44 -15.90
CA ILE A 55 -5.99 28.80 -15.89
C ILE A 55 -6.45 29.23 -14.49
N PRO A 56 -6.22 30.48 -14.10
CA PRO A 56 -6.74 31.01 -12.84
C PRO A 56 -8.27 30.94 -12.77
N PHE A 57 -8.79 30.78 -11.55
CA PHE A 57 -10.22 30.89 -11.27
C PHE A 57 -10.78 32.23 -11.79
N GLY A 58 -11.93 32.18 -12.46
CA GLY A 58 -12.58 33.37 -13.02
C GLY A 58 -11.97 33.85 -14.34
N HIS A 59 -11.00 33.13 -14.91
CA HIS A 59 -10.45 33.47 -16.23
C HIS A 59 -11.55 33.41 -17.30
N THR A 60 -11.63 34.47 -18.09
CA THR A 60 -12.58 34.57 -19.21
C THR A 60 -12.05 33.82 -20.41
N ILE A 61 -12.75 32.76 -20.82
CA ILE A 61 -12.34 31.84 -21.87
C ILE A 61 -12.81 32.36 -23.23
N LEU A 62 -14.07 32.79 -23.31
CA LEU A 62 -14.65 33.42 -24.49
C LEU A 62 -14.97 34.88 -24.13
N THR A 63 -14.10 35.80 -24.58
CA THR A 63 -14.19 37.26 -24.30
C THR A 63 -14.84 38.00 -25.45
N GLY A 64 -15.60 39.07 -25.20
CA GLY A 64 -16.37 39.94 -26.13
C GLY A 64 -15.73 40.51 -27.43
N LYS A 65 -14.44 40.31 -27.75
CA LYS A 65 -13.81 40.74 -29.03
C LYS A 65 -12.84 39.74 -29.72
N LEU A 66 -13.20 39.38 -30.97
CA LEU A 66 -12.81 38.22 -31.83
C LEU A 66 -13.37 36.79 -31.49
N ASN A 67 -14.48 36.40 -32.14
CA ASN A 67 -15.20 35.09 -32.10
C ASN A 67 -16.35 34.93 -31.07
N TYR A 68 -17.33 35.84 -31.07
CA TYR A 68 -18.42 35.88 -30.07
C TYR A 68 -19.44 34.77 -30.17
N MET A 69 -19.66 34.11 -29.04
CA MET A 69 -20.99 33.66 -28.67
C MET A 69 -21.85 34.91 -28.40
N GLN A 70 -22.68 35.26 -29.39
CA GLN A 70 -23.60 36.39 -29.35
C GLN A 70 -24.93 35.97 -29.96
N ALA A 71 -26.02 36.40 -29.32
CA ALA A 71 -27.35 36.39 -29.90
C ALA A 71 -27.80 37.81 -30.24
N GLU A 72 -28.62 37.94 -31.28
CA GLU A 72 -29.23 39.18 -31.71
C GLU A 72 -30.75 39.04 -31.75
N ASP A 73 -31.44 40.07 -31.27
CA ASP A 73 -32.90 40.17 -31.32
C ASP A 73 -33.28 41.42 -32.12
N LYS A 74 -34.34 41.31 -32.93
CA LYS A 74 -34.80 42.38 -33.82
C LYS A 74 -35.84 43.29 -33.16
N ASP A 75 -36.37 42.90 -32.01
CA ASP A 75 -37.36 43.66 -31.26
C ASP A 75 -36.74 44.83 -30.47
N GLN A 76 -37.58 45.74 -29.96
CA GLN A 76 -37.12 46.97 -29.31
C GLN A 76 -37.24 46.92 -27.80
N ASN A 77 -36.39 47.71 -27.13
CA ASN A 77 -36.42 47.88 -25.68
C ASN A 77 -36.27 46.53 -24.97
N GLU A 78 -37.15 46.21 -24.01
CA GLU A 78 -37.10 44.95 -23.27
C GLU A 78 -37.42 43.72 -24.14
N ASN A 79 -38.23 43.86 -25.20
CA ASN A 79 -38.50 42.77 -26.14
C ASN A 79 -37.21 42.35 -26.88
N GLY A 80 -36.28 43.27 -27.13
CA GLY A 80 -34.97 42.95 -27.72
C GLY A 80 -33.83 42.74 -26.71
N ARG A 81 -34.09 42.86 -25.39
CA ARG A 81 -33.04 42.76 -24.37
C ARG A 81 -32.78 41.30 -24.03
N ILE A 82 -31.59 40.84 -24.36
CA ILE A 82 -31.18 39.44 -24.17
C ILE A 82 -30.57 39.23 -22.79
N LYS A 83 -30.93 38.10 -22.16
CA LYS A 83 -30.24 37.50 -21.01
C LYS A 83 -29.73 36.13 -21.39
N TYR A 84 -28.54 35.81 -20.91
CA TYR A 84 -27.90 34.52 -21.17
C TYR A 84 -27.94 33.62 -19.93
N SER A 85 -28.04 32.33 -20.17
CA SER A 85 -27.85 31.28 -19.18
C SER A 85 -27.17 30.07 -19.81
N LEU A 86 -26.58 29.21 -18.99
CA LEU A 86 -25.94 27.96 -19.43
C LEU A 86 -26.33 26.80 -18.51
N ASP A 87 -26.19 25.57 -18.99
CA ASP A 87 -26.55 24.33 -18.27
C ASP A 87 -25.32 23.54 -17.77
N ASP A 88 -24.28 24.24 -17.29
CA ASP A 88 -23.04 23.65 -16.73
C ASP A 88 -22.64 24.30 -15.40
N ASN A 89 -21.93 23.55 -14.54
CA ASN A 89 -21.51 24.01 -13.21
C ASN A 89 -20.05 24.51 -13.15
N ASN A 90 -19.22 24.16 -14.12
CA ASN A 90 -17.81 24.53 -14.22
C ASN A 90 -17.62 25.90 -14.88
N PHE A 91 -18.64 26.43 -15.55
CA PHE A 91 -18.59 27.72 -16.23
C PHE A 91 -19.66 28.68 -15.71
N THR A 92 -19.46 29.97 -15.99
CA THR A 92 -20.44 31.03 -15.77
C THR A 92 -20.48 31.95 -16.97
N ILE A 93 -21.62 32.60 -17.18
CA ILE A 93 -21.84 33.56 -18.27
C ILE A 93 -22.34 34.88 -17.71
N ASN A 94 -21.83 36.00 -18.23
CA ASN A 94 -22.32 37.34 -17.87
C ASN A 94 -23.34 37.87 -18.89
N ASP A 95 -23.95 39.03 -18.61
CA ASP A 95 -24.94 39.66 -19.49
C ASP A 95 -24.36 40.08 -20.86
N GLN A 96 -23.04 40.14 -21.00
CA GLN A 96 -22.35 40.41 -22.26
C GLN A 96 -22.09 39.15 -23.10
N GLY A 97 -22.46 37.96 -22.59
CA GLY A 97 -22.21 36.67 -23.24
C GLY A 97 -20.79 36.15 -23.04
N GLU A 98 -20.02 36.69 -22.09
CA GLU A 98 -18.67 36.21 -21.83
C GLU A 98 -18.70 35.00 -20.90
N ILE A 99 -18.05 33.92 -21.33
CA ILE A 99 -17.97 32.67 -20.56
C ILE A 99 -16.64 32.62 -19.81
N SER A 100 -16.72 32.43 -18.50
CA SER A 100 -15.56 32.34 -17.60
C SER A 100 -15.58 31.04 -16.80
N ALA A 101 -14.40 30.58 -16.37
CA ALA A 101 -14.27 29.41 -15.50
C ALA A 101 -14.79 29.71 -14.09
N ARG A 102 -15.68 28.86 -13.59
CA ARG A 102 -16.25 28.87 -12.23
C ARG A 102 -15.61 27.80 -11.33
N SER A 103 -14.97 26.80 -11.91
CA SER A 103 -14.23 25.75 -11.21
C SER A 103 -12.83 25.64 -11.82
N ARG A 104 -11.92 24.94 -11.12
CA ARG A 104 -10.70 24.44 -11.76
C ARG A 104 -11.12 23.48 -12.87
N LEU A 105 -10.53 23.66 -14.05
CA LEU A 105 -10.69 22.70 -15.14
C LEU A 105 -9.67 21.60 -14.93
N ASP A 106 -9.99 20.41 -15.42
CA ASP A 106 -9.16 19.23 -15.26
C ASP A 106 -9.28 18.42 -16.55
N ALA A 107 -8.17 18.32 -17.27
CA ALA A 107 -8.01 17.62 -18.53
C ALA A 107 -7.71 16.12 -18.33
N ASP A 108 -7.30 15.73 -17.12
CA ASP A 108 -6.79 14.40 -16.76
C ASP A 108 -7.85 13.44 -16.22
N GLN A 109 -9.09 13.90 -16.06
CA GLN A 109 -10.24 13.11 -15.59
C GLN A 109 -10.40 11.73 -16.24
N ASN A 110 -9.98 11.58 -17.50
CA ASN A 110 -10.05 10.32 -18.25
C ASN A 110 -8.69 9.80 -18.71
N ARG A 111 -7.59 10.33 -18.17
CA ARG A 111 -6.22 10.07 -18.62
C ARG A 111 -6.06 10.33 -20.13
N GLU A 112 -6.74 11.35 -20.64
CA GLU A 112 -6.58 11.86 -22.01
C GLU A 112 -5.71 13.13 -21.96
N ARG A 113 -5.12 13.55 -23.09
CA ARG A 113 -4.33 14.80 -23.13
C ARG A 113 -5.17 16.07 -23.15
N PHE A 114 -6.49 15.89 -23.12
CA PHE A 114 -7.46 16.96 -23.17
C PHE A 114 -8.81 16.43 -22.70
N PHE A 115 -9.65 17.34 -22.21
CA PHE A 115 -11.05 17.08 -21.94
C PHE A 115 -11.92 18.07 -22.73
N ILE A 116 -13.13 17.66 -23.14
CA ILE A 116 -14.06 18.55 -23.85
C ILE A 116 -15.34 18.70 -23.03
N TYR A 117 -15.51 19.88 -22.44
CA TYR A 117 -16.78 20.28 -21.85
C TYR A 117 -17.77 20.62 -22.96
N ARG A 118 -18.99 20.09 -22.86
CA ARG A 118 -20.07 20.33 -23.83
C ARG A 118 -21.33 20.71 -23.09
N PHE A 119 -21.83 21.92 -23.35
CA PHE A 119 -23.01 22.45 -22.70
C PHE A 119 -23.79 23.37 -23.63
N ASN A 120 -25.07 23.58 -23.33
CA ASN A 120 -25.94 24.52 -24.02
C ASN A 120 -25.87 25.90 -23.37
N VAL A 121 -25.98 26.92 -24.21
CA VAL A 121 -26.23 28.30 -23.80
C VAL A 121 -27.58 28.70 -24.34
N THR A 122 -28.41 29.28 -23.49
CA THR A 122 -29.74 29.81 -23.84
C THR A 122 -29.69 31.33 -23.86
N ALA A 123 -30.14 31.94 -24.95
CA ALA A 123 -30.45 33.36 -25.03
C ALA A 123 -31.96 33.54 -24.90
N THR A 124 -32.40 34.35 -23.94
CA THR A 124 -33.83 34.65 -23.70
C THR A 124 -34.03 36.15 -23.74
N ASP A 125 -35.02 36.62 -24.49
CA ASP A 125 -35.41 38.02 -24.46
C ASP A 125 -36.11 38.39 -23.14
N CYS A 126 -36.38 39.68 -22.91
CA CYS A 126 -37.14 40.16 -21.76
C CYS A 126 -38.58 40.57 -22.14
N GLY A 127 -39.12 40.03 -23.24
CA GLY A 127 -40.49 40.26 -23.69
C GLY A 127 -41.53 39.41 -22.94
N ASP A 128 -42.82 39.63 -23.25
CA ASP A 128 -43.95 38.90 -22.66
C ASP A 128 -44.91 38.38 -23.74
N PRO A 129 -45.00 37.05 -23.97
CA PRO A 129 -44.19 36.00 -23.34
C PRO A 129 -42.71 36.04 -23.82
N PRO A 130 -41.74 35.56 -23.02
CA PRO A 130 -40.35 35.55 -23.43
C PRO A 130 -40.09 34.48 -24.50
N LEU A 131 -39.28 34.81 -25.50
CA LEU A 131 -38.81 33.87 -26.51
C LEU A 131 -37.32 33.56 -26.28
N SER A 132 -36.90 32.37 -26.72
CA SER A 132 -35.53 31.91 -26.51
C SER A 132 -34.99 31.07 -27.65
N SER A 133 -33.66 31.01 -27.73
CA SER A 133 -32.92 30.09 -28.59
C SER A 133 -31.74 29.48 -27.84
N ASN A 134 -31.18 28.40 -28.39
CA ASN A 134 -30.06 27.66 -27.81
C ASN A 134 -28.90 27.55 -28.81
N ALA A 135 -27.68 27.54 -28.30
CA ALA A 135 -26.47 27.15 -29.02
C ALA A 135 -25.62 26.22 -28.17
N VAL A 136 -24.74 25.44 -28.79
CA VAL A 136 -23.84 24.52 -28.09
C VAL A 136 -22.45 25.14 -27.95
N VAL A 137 -21.82 24.96 -26.80
CA VAL A 137 -20.44 25.38 -26.55
C VAL A 137 -19.57 24.16 -26.28
N HIS A 138 -18.43 24.09 -26.96
CA HIS A 138 -17.38 23.12 -26.70
C HIS A 138 -16.12 23.82 -26.17
N ILE A 139 -15.75 23.55 -24.93
CA ILE A 139 -14.48 24.03 -24.36
C ILE A 139 -13.54 22.83 -24.31
N ARG A 140 -12.51 22.85 -25.16
CA ARG A 140 -11.40 21.89 -25.14
C ARG A 140 -10.37 22.39 -24.14
N THR A 141 -10.24 21.68 -23.02
CA THR A 141 -9.19 21.91 -22.04
C THR A 141 -7.98 21.05 -22.40
N GLU A 142 -6.82 21.64 -22.58
CA GLU A 142 -5.55 20.95 -22.81
C GLU A 142 -4.81 20.80 -21.49
N ASN A 143 -4.18 19.64 -21.31
CA ASN A 143 -3.45 19.31 -20.09
C ASN A 143 -2.22 20.25 -19.93
N SER A 144 -1.83 20.54 -18.69
CA SER A 144 -0.59 21.19 -18.27
C SER A 144 0.07 20.35 -17.16
N ASN A 145 1.41 20.33 -17.07
CA ASN A 145 2.08 19.73 -15.90
C ASN A 145 1.79 20.60 -14.66
N ASP A 146 0.81 20.24 -13.83
CA ASP A 146 0.41 20.97 -12.63
C ASP A 146 0.10 20.06 -11.42
N GLU A 147 0.18 18.75 -11.59
CA GLU A 147 0.09 17.74 -10.55
C GLU A 147 1.43 17.02 -10.33
N ALA A 148 1.60 16.41 -9.15
CA ALA A 148 2.80 15.67 -8.80
C ALA A 148 2.56 14.15 -8.90
N PRO A 149 3.63 13.34 -9.09
CA PRO A 149 3.50 11.88 -9.06
C PRO A 149 2.87 11.36 -7.76
N ILE A 150 2.00 10.36 -7.86
CA ILE A 150 1.28 9.76 -6.73
C ILE A 150 1.67 8.28 -6.58
N PHE A 151 2.18 7.90 -5.40
CA PHE A 151 2.53 6.51 -5.08
C PHE A 151 1.30 5.61 -4.89
N ILE A 152 1.37 4.37 -5.37
CA ILE A 152 0.28 3.37 -5.29
C ILE A 152 0.74 2.05 -4.66
N PRO A 153 -0.07 1.41 -3.79
CA PRO A 153 -1.41 1.83 -3.38
C PRO A 153 -1.41 2.97 -2.35
N ASN A 154 -0.27 3.23 -1.70
CA ASN A 154 -0.11 4.29 -0.71
C ASN A 154 1.36 4.75 -0.65
N GLY A 155 1.66 5.75 0.20
CA GLY A 155 3.01 6.29 0.39
C GLY A 155 3.92 5.50 1.33
N THR A 156 3.58 4.25 1.70
CA THR A 156 4.37 3.43 2.62
C THR A 156 4.48 1.98 2.14
N TYR A 157 5.71 1.55 1.86
CA TYR A 157 6.01 0.19 1.41
C TYR A 157 6.72 -0.58 2.53
N HIS A 158 6.33 -1.84 2.71
CA HIS A 158 6.97 -2.76 3.63
C HIS A 158 7.53 -3.95 2.84
N ALA A 159 8.76 -4.34 3.15
CA ALA A 159 9.43 -5.45 2.50
C ALA A 159 10.34 -6.19 3.48
N PHE A 160 10.68 -7.42 3.12
CA PHE A 160 11.63 -8.24 3.87
C PHE A 160 12.74 -8.70 2.93
N VAL A 161 13.95 -8.81 3.44
CA VAL A 161 15.07 -9.43 2.73
C VAL A 161 15.78 -10.39 3.68
N ALA A 162 16.06 -11.60 3.21
CA ALA A 162 16.77 -12.60 4.01
C ALA A 162 18.19 -12.12 4.35
N GLU A 163 18.69 -12.39 5.55
CA GLU A 163 20.06 -12.06 5.95
C GLU A 163 21.13 -12.78 5.10
N ASP A 164 20.81 -13.92 4.51
CA ASP A 164 21.69 -14.68 3.62
C ASP A 164 21.53 -14.29 2.13
N ALA A 165 20.70 -13.28 1.83
CA ALA A 165 20.40 -12.87 0.47
C ALA A 165 21.66 -12.42 -0.29
N GLN A 166 21.73 -12.82 -1.56
CA GLN A 166 22.86 -12.48 -2.42
C GLN A 166 22.75 -11.05 -2.96
N SER A 167 23.89 -10.46 -3.32
CA SER A 167 23.95 -9.16 -4.02
C SER A 167 23.03 -9.15 -5.24
N GLY A 168 22.29 -8.06 -5.45
CA GLY A 168 21.35 -7.93 -6.57
C GLY A 168 19.98 -8.58 -6.34
N THR A 169 19.74 -9.21 -5.18
CA THR A 169 18.42 -9.77 -4.84
C THR A 169 17.35 -8.67 -4.91
N PRO A 170 16.26 -8.85 -5.68
CA PRO A 170 15.14 -7.90 -5.71
C PRO A 170 14.41 -7.92 -4.37
N VAL A 171 14.12 -6.73 -3.82
CA VAL A 171 13.50 -6.59 -2.49
C VAL A 171 12.05 -6.13 -2.62
N VAL A 172 11.83 -5.01 -3.29
CA VAL A 172 10.48 -4.44 -3.47
C VAL A 172 10.45 -3.57 -4.71
N GLN A 173 9.32 -3.55 -5.42
CA GLN A 173 9.08 -2.61 -6.50
C GLN A 173 8.09 -1.55 -6.03
N ILE A 174 8.52 -0.30 -6.02
CA ILE A 174 7.64 0.84 -5.76
C ILE A 174 7.03 1.34 -7.07
N GLN A 175 5.88 1.98 -6.99
CA GLN A 175 5.22 2.53 -8.15
C GLN A 175 4.53 3.84 -7.83
N ALA A 176 4.74 4.83 -8.69
CA ALA A 176 3.98 6.06 -8.73
C ALA A 176 3.42 6.27 -10.14
N ILE A 177 2.30 6.99 -10.20
CA ILE A 177 1.66 7.42 -11.43
C ILE A 177 1.59 8.94 -11.41
N ASP A 178 1.92 9.55 -12.53
CA ASP A 178 1.68 10.97 -12.72
C ASP A 178 0.30 11.18 -13.36
N PRO A 179 -0.60 11.99 -12.76
CA PRO A 179 -1.90 12.34 -13.35
C PRO A 179 -1.77 12.96 -14.74
N ASP A 180 -0.78 13.84 -14.91
CA ASP A 180 -0.51 14.63 -16.12
C ASP A 180 0.17 13.77 -17.21
N ARG A 181 0.47 12.52 -16.84
CA ARG A 181 0.99 11.44 -17.68
C ARG A 181 2.45 11.63 -18.08
N ASP A 182 3.19 12.38 -17.29
CA ASP A 182 4.63 12.43 -17.35
C ASP A 182 5.28 11.07 -17.06
N GLN A 183 6.51 10.92 -17.55
CA GLN A 183 7.33 9.78 -17.18
C GLN A 183 7.83 9.98 -15.75
N VAL A 184 7.57 8.99 -14.90
CA VAL A 184 8.04 9.02 -13.51
C VAL A 184 9.43 8.39 -13.40
N PHE A 185 10.33 9.05 -12.68
CA PHE A 185 11.65 8.57 -12.30
C PHE A 185 11.81 8.46 -10.78
N TYR A 186 12.54 7.44 -10.33
CA TYR A 186 12.71 7.12 -8.92
C TYR A 186 14.15 7.30 -8.44
N ALA A 187 14.30 7.76 -7.21
CA ALA A 187 15.58 7.82 -6.51
C ALA A 187 15.37 7.67 -4.98
N PHE A 188 16.45 7.41 -4.24
CA PHE A 188 16.46 7.60 -2.79
C PHE A 188 16.65 9.07 -2.46
N LEU A 189 15.91 9.57 -1.48
CA LEU A 189 16.14 10.86 -0.86
C LEU A 189 16.98 10.67 0.41
N LEU A 190 18.24 11.06 0.34
CA LEU A 190 19.19 10.90 1.44
C LEU A 190 18.94 11.95 2.55
N PRO A 191 19.42 11.73 3.78
CA PRO A 191 19.22 12.66 4.91
C PRO A 191 19.79 14.08 4.67
N ASN A 192 20.74 14.24 3.76
CA ASN A 192 21.29 15.53 3.35
C ASN A 192 20.42 16.26 2.29
N GLY A 193 19.30 15.65 1.85
CA GLY A 193 18.41 16.17 0.82
C GLY A 193 18.86 15.86 -0.60
N GLU A 194 19.94 15.11 -0.81
CA GLU A 194 20.41 14.72 -2.14
C GLU A 194 19.70 13.45 -2.63
N GLU A 195 19.52 13.38 -3.95
CA GLU A 195 19.01 12.19 -4.62
C GLU A 195 20.13 11.25 -5.02
N ALA A 196 19.94 9.97 -4.75
CA ALA A 196 20.88 8.94 -5.12
C ALA A 196 20.17 7.69 -5.65
N SER A 197 20.78 7.03 -6.63
CA SER A 197 20.32 5.70 -7.08
C SER A 197 20.74 4.59 -6.12
N THR A 198 21.62 4.89 -5.15
CA THR A 198 22.20 3.89 -4.24
C THR A 198 22.28 4.44 -2.82
N THR A 199 21.96 3.59 -1.85
CA THR A 199 22.33 3.76 -0.43
C THR A 199 23.55 2.88 -0.11
N GLN A 200 23.84 2.67 1.17
CA GLN A 200 24.86 1.71 1.58
C GLN A 200 24.54 0.27 1.16
N LEU A 201 23.26 -0.13 1.22
CA LEU A 201 22.85 -1.53 1.02
C LEU A 201 21.90 -1.73 -0.17
N PHE A 202 21.22 -0.68 -0.63
CA PHE A 202 20.16 -0.81 -1.62
C PHE A 202 20.43 0.05 -2.85
N GLU A 203 20.07 -0.48 -4.02
CA GLU A 203 20.03 0.24 -5.29
C GLU A 203 18.57 0.34 -5.75
N ILE A 204 18.20 1.47 -6.35
CA ILE A 204 16.88 1.67 -6.96
C ILE A 204 17.03 1.86 -8.46
N ASP A 205 16.23 1.12 -9.23
CA ASP A 205 16.10 1.33 -10.66
C ASP A 205 15.29 2.60 -10.94
N ARG A 206 15.89 3.52 -11.70
CA ARG A 206 15.34 4.85 -11.97
C ARG A 206 14.01 4.79 -12.71
N ASP A 207 13.79 3.81 -13.56
CA ASP A 207 12.63 3.78 -14.46
C ASP A 207 11.53 2.85 -13.94
N THR A 208 11.91 1.77 -13.26
CA THR A 208 10.94 0.76 -12.80
C THR A 208 10.58 0.85 -11.31
N GLY A 209 11.34 1.63 -10.51
CA GLY A 209 11.18 1.68 -9.06
C GLY A 209 11.56 0.37 -8.37
N LEU A 210 12.33 -0.51 -9.02
CA LEU A 210 12.77 -1.77 -8.40
C LEU A 210 13.92 -1.47 -7.43
N ILE A 211 13.69 -1.72 -6.15
CA ILE A 211 14.70 -1.69 -5.10
C ILE A 211 15.28 -3.09 -4.93
N ARG A 212 16.60 -3.19 -4.97
CA ARG A 212 17.36 -4.44 -4.83
C ARG A 212 18.58 -4.25 -3.93
N LEU A 213 19.14 -5.35 -3.45
CA LEU A 213 20.44 -5.31 -2.77
C LEU A 213 21.54 -4.82 -3.71
N GLY A 214 22.43 -3.97 -3.19
CA GLY A 214 23.54 -3.43 -3.94
C GLY A 214 24.49 -4.52 -4.44
N THR A 215 25.13 -4.27 -5.57
CA THR A 215 26.02 -5.23 -6.24
C THR A 215 27.28 -5.58 -5.43
N LYS A 216 27.64 -4.78 -4.44
CA LYS A 216 28.79 -4.99 -3.56
C LYS A 216 28.42 -5.50 -2.16
N VAL A 217 27.13 -5.62 -1.87
CA VAL A 217 26.62 -6.04 -0.57
C VAL A 217 26.81 -7.54 -0.41
N LYS A 218 27.28 -7.95 0.76
CA LYS A 218 27.38 -9.35 1.16
C LYS A 218 26.40 -9.64 2.28
N SER A 219 26.15 -10.92 2.51
CA SER A 219 25.27 -11.39 3.60
C SER A 219 25.72 -10.86 4.97
N GLU A 220 27.04 -10.72 5.20
CA GLU A 220 27.55 -10.18 6.48
C GLU A 220 27.24 -8.69 6.70
N ASP A 221 26.86 -7.96 5.64
CA ASP A 221 26.46 -6.56 5.75
C ASP A 221 24.97 -6.41 6.17
N LEU A 222 24.18 -7.49 6.09
CA LEU A 222 22.74 -7.51 6.39
C LEU A 222 22.49 -7.81 7.87
N LEU A 223 22.84 -6.86 8.73
CA LEU A 223 22.79 -7.04 10.18
C LEU A 223 21.38 -6.88 10.75
N HIS A 224 20.88 -7.91 11.43
CA HIS A 224 19.59 -7.90 12.12
C HIS A 224 19.43 -6.74 13.13
N GLU A 225 20.50 -6.37 13.83
CA GLU A 225 20.50 -5.26 14.81
C GLU A 225 20.23 -3.88 14.20
N GLN A 226 20.45 -3.75 12.88
CA GLN A 226 20.21 -2.51 12.13
C GLN A 226 18.84 -2.49 11.43
N SER A 227 18.07 -3.58 11.54
CA SER A 227 16.70 -3.69 11.03
C SER A 227 15.70 -2.96 11.95
N PRO A 228 14.67 -2.28 11.42
CA PRO A 228 14.39 -2.07 10.00
C PRO A 228 15.18 -0.92 9.38
N TYR A 229 15.50 -1.06 8.10
CA TYR A 229 16.03 0.03 7.27
C TYR A 229 14.88 0.92 6.78
N ASN A 230 14.85 2.16 7.27
CA ASN A 230 13.87 3.17 6.86
C ASN A 230 14.47 4.04 5.74
N LEU A 231 13.98 3.84 4.52
CA LEU A 231 14.40 4.58 3.34
C LEU A 231 13.31 5.56 2.93
N THR A 232 13.71 6.76 2.51
CA THR A 232 12.82 7.69 1.82
C THR A 232 13.11 7.60 0.33
N VAL A 233 12.08 7.41 -0.47
CA VAL A 233 12.16 7.41 -1.93
C VAL A 233 11.41 8.61 -2.48
N VAL A 234 11.89 9.13 -3.60
CA VAL A 234 11.26 10.22 -4.33
C VAL A 234 10.85 9.70 -5.72
N ALA A 235 9.65 10.08 -6.13
CA ALA A 235 9.16 9.97 -7.50
C ALA A 235 9.12 11.38 -8.09
N ARG A 236 9.72 11.56 -9.26
CA ARG A 236 9.74 12.82 -10.01
C ARG A 236 9.11 12.62 -11.36
N ASP A 237 8.33 13.59 -11.82
CA ASP A 237 7.95 13.68 -13.22
C ASP A 237 9.16 14.09 -14.09
N ASP A 238 8.98 14.09 -15.40
CA ASP A 238 9.99 14.58 -16.35
C ASP A 238 9.61 15.91 -17.02
N GLY A 239 8.47 16.50 -16.63
CA GLY A 239 7.91 17.74 -17.15
C GLY A 239 7.77 17.76 -18.66
N SER A 240 7.73 16.59 -19.29
CA SER A 240 7.72 16.41 -20.73
C SER A 240 6.30 16.37 -21.29
N CYS A 241 5.30 16.27 -20.43
CA CYS A 241 3.93 16.28 -20.84
C CYS A 241 3.58 17.60 -21.54
N CYS A 242 2.57 17.48 -22.39
CA CYS A 242 1.68 18.57 -22.79
C CYS A 242 2.24 19.74 -23.63
N GLY A 243 3.54 19.75 -23.93
CA GLY A 243 4.13 20.65 -24.92
C GLY A 243 4.35 22.07 -24.39
N GLY A 244 5.62 22.40 -24.18
CA GLY A 244 6.11 23.71 -23.75
C GLY A 244 7.63 23.63 -23.54
N ASP A 245 8.29 24.78 -23.34
CA ASP A 245 9.62 24.78 -22.72
C ASP A 245 9.53 24.05 -21.38
N ALA A 246 10.56 23.26 -21.02
CA ALA A 246 10.58 22.36 -19.86
C ALA A 246 9.70 22.85 -18.70
N SER A 247 8.59 22.14 -18.46
CA SER A 247 7.65 22.51 -17.40
C SER A 247 8.31 22.33 -16.03
N GLU A 248 7.72 22.93 -14.99
CA GLU A 248 8.19 22.71 -13.61
C GLU A 248 8.19 21.20 -13.31
N ILE A 249 9.24 20.71 -12.65
CA ILE A 249 9.35 19.30 -12.27
C ILE A 249 8.69 19.12 -10.91
N HIS A 250 7.66 18.31 -10.84
CA HIS A 250 6.99 17.94 -9.60
C HIS A 250 7.57 16.68 -9.00
N MET A 251 7.45 16.57 -7.68
CA MET A 251 7.97 15.44 -6.93
C MET A 251 7.12 15.11 -5.72
N GLN A 252 7.12 13.83 -5.37
CA GLN A 252 6.48 13.32 -4.17
C GLN A 252 7.40 12.29 -3.50
N THR A 253 7.31 12.19 -2.18
CA THR A 253 8.09 11.21 -1.40
C THR A 253 7.23 10.10 -0.81
N ALA A 254 7.82 8.92 -0.65
CA ALA A 254 7.25 7.78 0.07
C ALA A 254 8.29 7.15 1.02
N SER A 255 7.80 6.41 2.01
CA SER A 255 8.62 5.64 2.95
C SER A 255 8.69 4.17 2.53
N VAL A 256 9.88 3.59 2.54
CA VAL A 256 10.12 2.16 2.33
C VAL A 256 10.79 1.60 3.56
N ILE A 257 10.14 0.65 4.22
CA ILE A 257 10.59 0.00 5.44
C ILE A 257 10.99 -1.42 5.09
N ILE A 258 12.29 -1.72 5.20
CA ILE A 258 12.86 -3.03 4.84
C ILE A 258 13.36 -3.72 6.11
N ASP A 259 12.73 -4.83 6.45
CA ASP A 259 13.13 -5.70 7.55
C ASP A 259 14.11 -6.78 7.06
N ILE A 260 15.18 -7.02 7.82
CA ILE A 260 16.02 -8.19 7.60
C ILE A 260 15.34 -9.40 8.24
N ALA A 261 15.13 -10.44 7.46
CA ALA A 261 14.51 -11.69 7.87
C ALA A 261 15.57 -12.74 8.21
N ASP A 262 15.40 -13.33 9.38
CA ASP A 262 16.31 -14.35 9.93
C ASP A 262 16.10 -15.66 9.17
N VAL A 263 17.20 -16.33 8.83
CA VAL A 263 17.18 -17.58 8.08
C VAL A 263 17.66 -18.68 9.00
N ASN A 264 16.81 -19.69 9.19
CA ASN A 264 17.10 -20.88 10.00
C ASN A 264 18.31 -21.67 9.47
N ASN A 265 19.52 -21.25 9.85
CA ASN A 265 20.79 -21.74 9.34
C ASN A 265 21.72 -22.21 10.46
N ASN A 266 21.39 -21.86 11.71
CA ASN A 266 21.97 -22.43 12.90
C ASN A 266 21.08 -23.57 13.41
N LYS A 267 21.70 -24.56 14.03
CA LYS A 267 20.98 -25.72 14.57
C LYS A 267 21.08 -25.70 16.09
N PRO A 268 20.13 -26.30 16.82
CA PRO A 268 20.22 -26.35 18.26
C PRO A 268 21.46 -27.11 18.72
N GLU A 269 22.25 -26.53 19.62
CA GLU A 269 23.51 -27.10 20.11
C GLU A 269 23.49 -27.33 21.63
N PHE A 270 23.83 -28.55 22.07
CA PHE A 270 23.99 -28.91 23.48
C PHE A 270 25.44 -28.70 23.95
N ARG A 271 25.81 -27.47 24.31
CA ARG A 271 27.20 -27.13 24.71
C ARG A 271 27.73 -27.91 25.92
N ASN A 272 26.86 -28.39 26.79
CA ASN A 272 27.24 -29.13 28.01
C ASN A 272 27.03 -30.66 27.91
N CYS A 273 26.81 -31.19 26.70
CA CYS A 273 26.45 -32.60 26.50
C CYS A 273 27.41 -33.58 27.18
N ASP A 274 28.72 -33.35 27.06
CA ASP A 274 29.77 -34.22 27.60
C ASP A 274 29.75 -34.33 29.14
N THR A 275 29.16 -33.34 29.82
CA THR A 275 29.10 -33.32 31.28
C THR A 275 27.95 -34.16 31.84
N TYR A 276 26.92 -34.41 31.03
CA TYR A 276 25.66 -34.99 31.50
C TYR A 276 25.81 -36.40 32.06
N SER A 277 26.66 -37.24 31.48
CA SER A 277 26.94 -38.59 31.99
C SER A 277 27.51 -38.62 33.41
N SER A 278 28.15 -37.53 33.86
CA SER A 278 28.77 -37.45 35.19
C SER A 278 27.79 -37.04 36.29
N ILE A 279 26.70 -36.35 35.91
CA ILE A 279 25.73 -35.77 36.84
C ILE A 279 24.36 -36.45 36.79
N ALA A 280 24.01 -37.12 35.69
CA ALA A 280 22.74 -37.81 35.54
C ALA A 280 22.73 -39.13 36.33
N LYS A 281 22.02 -39.13 37.46
CA LYS A 281 21.89 -40.26 38.37
C LYS A 281 20.44 -40.47 38.76
N ILE A 282 20.05 -41.73 38.90
CA ILE A 282 18.71 -42.13 39.34
C ILE A 282 18.84 -43.29 40.33
N GLU A 283 18.06 -43.29 41.41
CA GLU A 283 17.95 -44.46 42.30
C GLU A 283 16.98 -45.47 41.70
N GLU A 284 17.25 -46.77 41.82
CA GLU A 284 16.39 -47.81 41.22
C GLU A 284 14.93 -47.80 41.71
N GLY A 285 14.66 -47.19 42.88
CA GLY A 285 13.32 -46.95 43.43
C GLY A 285 12.55 -45.75 42.84
N ASP A 286 13.18 -44.90 42.03
CA ASP A 286 12.66 -43.59 41.59
C ASP A 286 11.79 -43.65 40.31
N TYR A 287 10.91 -44.64 40.18
CA TYR A 287 9.99 -44.79 39.04
C TYR A 287 8.59 -44.20 39.28
N LYS A 288 8.37 -43.44 40.36
CA LYS A 288 7.05 -42.95 40.77
C LYS A 288 6.65 -41.69 39.99
N THR A 289 5.34 -41.40 39.90
CA THR A 289 4.81 -40.23 39.17
C THR A 289 5.34 -38.86 39.64
N ASN A 290 5.88 -38.78 40.86
CA ASN A 290 6.51 -37.58 41.43
C ASN A 290 8.03 -37.71 41.55
N ALA A 291 8.65 -38.58 40.75
CA ALA A 291 10.09 -38.75 40.76
C ALA A 291 10.82 -37.42 40.49
N PRO A 292 11.98 -37.20 41.13
CA PRO A 292 12.75 -35.99 40.95
C PRO A 292 13.22 -35.84 39.49
N VAL A 293 13.54 -34.59 39.12
CA VAL A 293 14.22 -34.31 37.85
C VAL A 293 15.62 -34.91 37.92
N ILE A 294 15.96 -35.77 36.96
CA ILE A 294 17.28 -36.39 36.85
C ILE A 294 18.30 -35.31 36.46
N LEU A 295 17.94 -34.54 35.43
CA LEU A 295 18.78 -33.53 34.80
C LEU A 295 17.89 -32.56 34.01
N LYS A 296 18.30 -31.29 33.94
CA LYS A 296 17.77 -30.35 32.95
C LYS A 296 18.81 -30.19 31.84
N VAL A 297 18.48 -30.67 30.64
CA VAL A 297 19.32 -30.44 29.46
C VAL A 297 19.04 -29.05 28.89
N VAL A 298 20.06 -28.46 28.28
CA VAL A 298 19.97 -27.13 27.67
C VAL A 298 20.67 -27.18 26.33
N ALA A 299 19.90 -26.93 25.27
CA ALA A 299 20.41 -26.57 23.97
C ALA A 299 20.24 -25.06 23.76
N THR A 300 21.10 -24.48 22.93
CA THR A 300 21.02 -23.09 22.46
C THR A 300 21.02 -23.07 20.94
N ASP A 301 20.25 -22.16 20.37
CA ASP A 301 20.24 -21.87 18.95
C ASP A 301 20.57 -20.39 18.79
N GLU A 302 21.36 -20.05 17.77
CA GLU A 302 21.82 -18.68 17.53
C GLU A 302 20.87 -17.89 16.62
N ASP A 303 19.90 -18.56 15.99
CA ASP A 303 18.88 -17.92 15.16
C ASP A 303 17.83 -17.15 16.01
N SER A 304 17.19 -16.16 15.42
CA SER A 304 16.15 -15.36 16.09
C SER A 304 14.82 -16.12 16.19
N PRO A 305 13.95 -15.87 17.18
CA PRO A 305 12.62 -16.49 17.22
C PRO A 305 11.81 -16.18 15.95
N PRO A 306 11.12 -17.17 15.33
CA PRO A 306 10.92 -18.54 15.82
C PRO A 306 12.03 -19.53 15.44
N ASN A 307 12.96 -19.19 14.54
CA ASN A 307 14.03 -20.06 14.07
C ASN A 307 14.96 -20.51 15.21
N GLY A 308 15.14 -19.71 16.27
CA GLY A 308 15.90 -20.13 17.46
C GLY A 308 15.08 -20.82 18.55
N GLU A 309 13.76 -20.99 18.40
CA GLU A 309 12.94 -21.57 19.48
C GLU A 309 13.04 -23.09 19.52
N ILE A 310 13.52 -23.63 20.65
CA ILE A 310 13.84 -25.05 20.77
C ILE A 310 12.69 -25.87 21.37
N VAL A 311 12.45 -27.04 20.79
CA VAL A 311 11.56 -28.10 21.29
C VAL A 311 12.38 -29.37 21.56
N TYR A 312 12.31 -29.86 22.80
CA TYR A 312 13.00 -31.07 23.23
C TYR A 312 12.16 -32.34 23.03
N SER A 313 12.82 -33.44 22.65
CA SER A 313 12.22 -34.76 22.56
C SER A 313 13.26 -35.86 22.83
N LEU A 314 12.82 -37.08 23.13
CA LEU A 314 13.70 -38.23 23.27
C LEU A 314 13.76 -39.01 21.96
N TYR A 315 14.96 -39.36 21.54
CA TYR A 315 15.20 -40.17 20.36
C TYR A 315 15.43 -41.63 20.77
N TYR A 316 14.51 -42.51 20.39
CA TYR A 316 14.57 -43.95 20.64
C TYR A 316 14.74 -44.70 19.32
N SER A 317 15.52 -45.78 19.34
CA SER A 317 15.58 -46.69 18.18
C SER A 317 14.21 -47.34 17.96
N GLN A 318 13.90 -47.74 16.71
CA GLN A 318 12.60 -48.37 16.40
C GLN A 318 12.38 -49.70 17.14
N SER A 319 13.45 -50.36 17.58
CA SER A 319 13.41 -51.59 18.38
C SER A 319 13.27 -51.35 19.88
N GLU A 320 13.42 -50.12 20.36
CA GLU A 320 13.41 -49.80 21.79
C GLU A 320 11.98 -49.64 22.31
N SER A 321 11.45 -50.70 22.94
CA SER A 321 10.10 -50.69 23.51
C SER A 321 10.04 -50.13 24.93
N ARG A 322 11.17 -50.12 25.68
CA ARG A 322 11.14 -49.83 27.12
C ARG A 322 10.88 -48.37 27.43
N LYS A 323 11.44 -47.42 26.65
CA LYS A 323 11.28 -45.95 26.83
C LYS A 323 11.42 -45.51 28.30
N PRO A 324 12.63 -45.68 28.90
CA PRO A 324 12.88 -45.45 30.33
C PRO A 324 12.66 -44.02 30.82
N PHE A 325 12.67 -43.02 29.95
CA PHE A 325 12.60 -41.61 30.36
C PHE A 325 11.51 -40.84 29.63
N ILE A 326 11.11 -39.72 30.22
CA ILE A 326 10.29 -38.67 29.63
C ILE A 326 11.03 -37.33 29.73
N ILE A 327 10.77 -36.43 28.79
CA ILE A 327 11.35 -35.08 28.78
C ILE A 327 10.25 -34.04 28.60
N ASN A 328 10.35 -32.92 29.32
CA ASN A 328 9.51 -31.77 29.04
C ASN A 328 10.00 -31.06 27.77
N SER A 329 9.11 -30.88 26.80
CA SER A 329 9.44 -30.35 25.47
C SER A 329 9.85 -28.88 25.46
N GLU A 330 9.50 -28.10 26.48
CA GLU A 330 9.82 -26.68 26.58
C GLU A 330 10.99 -26.42 27.54
N THR A 331 11.04 -27.15 28.66
CA THR A 331 12.03 -26.89 29.72
C THR A 331 13.28 -27.76 29.64
N GLY A 332 13.25 -28.88 28.89
CA GLY A 332 14.37 -29.82 28.83
C GLY A 332 14.57 -30.65 30.10
N GLU A 333 13.61 -30.66 31.03
CA GLU A 333 13.66 -31.48 32.24
C GLU A 333 13.47 -32.97 31.92
N LEU A 334 14.50 -33.78 32.16
CA LEU A 334 14.49 -35.22 32.04
C LEU A 334 13.99 -35.86 33.35
N ARG A 335 13.00 -36.74 33.25
CA ARG A 335 12.43 -37.51 34.37
C ARG A 335 12.35 -38.99 34.01
N PRO A 336 12.33 -39.89 34.99
CA PRO A 336 12.03 -41.29 34.73
C PRO A 336 10.61 -41.48 34.24
N SER A 337 10.43 -42.48 33.38
CA SER A 337 9.13 -42.92 32.91
C SER A 337 8.39 -43.63 34.05
N PRO A 338 7.12 -43.28 34.33
CA PRO A 338 6.34 -43.95 35.38
C PRO A 338 6.01 -45.42 35.04
N PHE A 339 6.31 -45.85 33.82
CA PHE A 339 6.01 -47.20 33.33
C PHE A 339 7.23 -48.12 33.32
N VAL A 340 8.41 -47.61 33.67
CA VAL A 340 9.66 -48.37 33.62
C VAL A 340 10.25 -48.47 35.00
N ARG A 341 10.54 -49.69 35.42
CA ARG A 341 11.32 -49.96 36.63
C ARG A 341 12.80 -49.97 36.27
N PHE A 342 13.58 -49.39 37.15
CA PHE A 342 15.04 -49.46 37.12
C PHE A 342 15.44 -50.50 38.16
N ASP A 343 16.43 -51.31 37.82
CA ASP A 343 17.01 -52.34 38.65
C ASP A 343 18.49 -52.34 38.31
N ARG A 344 19.35 -52.01 39.29
CA ARG A 344 20.78 -51.88 39.03
C ARG A 344 21.40 -53.23 38.69
N GLU A 345 20.94 -54.32 39.30
CA GLU A 345 21.43 -55.68 39.07
C GLU A 345 21.09 -56.17 37.66
N GLU A 346 20.00 -55.68 37.06
CA GLU A 346 19.69 -55.91 35.64
C GLU A 346 20.48 -54.97 34.72
N ARG A 347 20.43 -53.66 34.96
CA ARG A 347 21.06 -52.64 34.11
C ARG A 347 21.56 -51.43 34.91
N ALA A 348 22.87 -51.39 35.15
CA ALA A 348 23.53 -50.33 35.92
C ALA A 348 23.58 -48.95 35.21
N GLN A 349 23.38 -48.90 33.89
CA GLN A 349 23.41 -47.66 33.10
C GLN A 349 22.40 -47.69 31.96
N GLU A 350 21.69 -46.58 31.79
CA GLU A 350 20.73 -46.37 30.72
C GLU A 350 21.25 -45.30 29.76
N GLU A 351 21.23 -45.61 28.46
CA GLU A 351 21.64 -44.66 27.43
C GLU A 351 20.46 -43.78 27.01
N VAL A 352 20.69 -42.47 26.91
CA VAL A 352 19.68 -41.49 26.55
C VAL A 352 20.21 -40.65 25.40
N THR A 353 19.41 -40.56 24.34
CA THR A 353 19.64 -39.60 23.26
C THR A 353 18.54 -38.55 23.30
N VAL A 354 18.89 -37.32 23.66
CA VAL A 354 17.99 -36.18 23.60
C VAL A 354 18.14 -35.50 22.25
N LYS A 355 17.01 -35.15 21.66
CA LYS A 355 16.87 -34.42 20.40
C LYS A 355 16.32 -33.02 20.71
N ALA A 356 17.01 -31.99 20.27
CA ALA A 356 16.51 -30.62 20.20
C ALA A 356 16.17 -30.28 18.76
N THR A 357 15.04 -29.62 18.52
CA THR A 357 14.58 -29.21 17.19
C THR A 357 14.08 -27.79 17.27
N ASP A 358 14.57 -26.93 16.40
CA ASP A 358 14.08 -25.57 16.31
C ASP A 358 12.68 -25.51 15.65
N LYS A 359 12.09 -24.31 15.61
CA LYS A 359 10.78 -24.05 14.99
C LYS A 359 10.88 -23.34 13.64
N GLY A 360 12.03 -23.40 12.96
CA GLY A 360 12.14 -22.86 11.61
C GLY A 360 11.22 -23.59 10.62
N GLU A 361 10.88 -22.93 9.50
CA GLU A 361 10.02 -23.53 8.46
C GLU A 361 10.63 -24.84 7.91
N ARG A 362 11.96 -24.91 7.87
CA ARG A 362 12.74 -26.14 7.68
C ARG A 362 13.52 -26.42 8.96
N PRO A 363 12.97 -27.25 9.88
CA PRO A 363 13.59 -27.42 11.18
C PRO A 363 14.97 -28.06 11.12
N LEU A 364 15.93 -27.51 11.84
CA LEU A 364 17.23 -28.13 12.08
C LEU A 364 17.21 -28.86 13.43
N ILE A 365 18.15 -29.80 13.58
CA ILE A 365 18.10 -30.78 14.67
C ILE A 365 19.50 -30.95 15.29
N GLY A 366 19.53 -30.82 16.61
CA GLY A 366 20.66 -31.18 17.47
C GLY A 366 20.41 -32.47 18.22
N PHE A 367 21.46 -33.26 18.44
CA PHE A 367 21.41 -34.46 19.28
C PHE A 367 22.45 -34.37 20.40
N CYS A 368 22.09 -34.91 21.55
CA CYS A 368 23.00 -35.14 22.66
C CYS A 368 22.77 -36.53 23.23
N GLN A 369 23.83 -37.34 23.28
CA GLN A 369 23.81 -38.71 23.77
C GLN A 369 24.65 -38.81 25.04
N PHE A 370 24.06 -39.33 26.11
CA PHE A 370 24.73 -39.51 27.41
C PHE A 370 24.14 -40.70 28.16
N THR A 371 24.81 -41.10 29.25
CA THR A 371 24.38 -42.24 30.07
C THR A 371 23.87 -41.78 31.43
N VAL A 372 22.72 -42.29 31.87
CA VAL A 372 22.20 -42.12 33.22
C VAL A 372 22.67 -43.29 34.08
N GLN A 373 23.31 -43.01 35.21
CA GLN A 373 23.76 -44.05 36.14
C GLN A 373 22.63 -44.44 37.10
N VAL A 374 22.38 -45.75 37.21
CA VAL A 374 21.43 -46.30 38.20
C VAL A 374 22.19 -46.55 39.51
N LEU A 375 21.77 -45.89 40.58
CA LEU A 375 22.33 -46.03 41.91
C LEU A 375 21.70 -47.21 42.63
N ASP A 376 22.57 -47.94 43.32
CA ASP A 376 22.27 -49.16 44.09
C ASP A 376 21.42 -48.85 45.32
N VAL A 377 20.38 -49.66 45.55
CA VAL A 377 19.72 -49.75 46.85
C VAL A 377 19.94 -51.17 47.36
N ASN A 378 20.27 -51.31 48.65
CA ASN A 378 20.50 -52.64 49.24
C ASN A 378 19.19 -53.41 49.44
N ASP A 379 18.61 -53.92 48.35
CA ASP A 379 17.34 -54.64 48.27
C ASP A 379 17.50 -56.16 48.16
N ASN A 380 18.72 -56.61 47.85
CA ASN A 380 19.10 -58.01 47.73
C ASN A 380 19.71 -58.56 49.04
N ALA A 381 18.99 -59.45 49.73
CA ALA A 381 19.49 -60.08 50.94
C ALA A 381 20.61 -61.10 50.63
N PRO A 382 21.64 -61.22 51.49
CA PRO A 382 22.68 -62.22 51.30
C PRO A 382 22.08 -63.63 51.34
N GLN A 383 22.50 -64.48 50.40
CA GLN A 383 22.12 -65.89 50.35
C GLN A 383 23.32 -66.78 50.66
N PHE A 384 23.09 -67.81 51.46
CA PHE A 384 24.06 -68.88 51.65
C PHE A 384 24.28 -69.61 50.32
N ASP A 385 25.53 -69.91 49.98
CA ASP A 385 25.86 -70.69 48.77
C ASP A 385 25.35 -72.13 48.84
N ARG A 386 24.95 -72.59 50.03
CA ARG A 386 24.39 -73.93 50.28
C ARG A 386 23.19 -73.87 51.20
N ALA A 387 22.23 -74.78 50.97
CA ALA A 387 21.09 -74.97 51.86
C ALA A 387 21.51 -75.55 53.23
N PHE A 388 22.61 -76.32 53.28
CA PHE A 388 23.17 -76.90 54.50
C PHE A 388 24.69 -76.96 54.40
N TYR A 389 25.36 -76.68 55.52
CA TYR A 389 26.78 -76.92 55.71
C TYR A 389 26.94 -78.06 56.70
N GLU A 390 27.58 -79.15 56.28
CA GLU A 390 27.91 -80.28 57.16
C GLU A 390 29.43 -80.36 57.29
N THR A 391 29.91 -80.46 58.53
CA THR A 391 31.31 -80.72 58.83
C THR A 391 31.40 -81.63 60.05
N SER A 392 32.41 -82.49 60.09
CA SER A 392 32.70 -83.37 61.21
C SER A 392 33.88 -82.83 62.01
N ILE A 393 33.69 -82.56 63.30
CA ILE A 393 34.75 -82.09 64.20
C ILE A 393 35.23 -83.27 65.06
N SER A 394 36.55 -83.45 65.17
CA SER A 394 37.15 -84.47 66.03
C SER A 394 36.99 -84.10 67.52
N ARG A 395 36.82 -85.10 68.38
CA ARG A 395 36.67 -84.92 69.84
C ARG A 395 37.87 -84.23 70.51
N SER A 396 39.04 -84.24 69.88
CA SER A 396 40.30 -83.75 70.44
C SER A 396 40.68 -82.33 69.99
N VAL A 397 39.71 -81.53 69.54
CA VAL A 397 40.00 -80.15 69.09
C VAL A 397 39.93 -79.20 70.28
N ASP A 398 41.03 -78.48 70.52
CA ASP A 398 41.09 -77.41 71.53
C ASP A 398 40.25 -76.20 71.08
N VAL A 399 39.67 -75.50 72.05
CA VAL A 399 38.87 -74.28 71.79
C VAL A 399 39.82 -73.16 71.37
N GLY A 400 39.66 -72.70 70.12
CA GLY A 400 40.30 -71.49 69.58
C GLY A 400 39.38 -70.30 69.61
#